data_AF-A0A961RBV5-F1
#
_entry.id   AF-A0A961RBV5-F1
#
_cell.length_a   1.000
_cell.length_b   1.000
_cell.length_c   1.000
_cell.angle_alpha   90.00
_cell.angle_beta   90.00
_cell.angle_gamma   90.00
#
_symmetry.space_group_name_H-M   'P 1'
#
loop_
_entity.id
_entity.type
_entity.pdbx_description
1 polymer ?
#
loop_
_entity_poly.entity_id
_entity_poly.type
_entity_poly.pdbx_seq_one_letter_code
_entity_poly.pdbx_strand_id
1 'polypeptide(L)' 'FCAGHDLKEMAAARAGADRGRAFFAETFALCSKLMQAIVRHPKPVIAEIDGVATAAGCQLVASCDLAIATPESGFATPDV' A
#
# COMPACT_ATOMS: atom_id res chain seq x y z
N PHE A 1 7.04 -9.14 -0.10
CA PHE A 1 5.95 -8.68 0.77
C PHE A 1 4.80 -7.99 0.02
N CYS A 2 4.91 -6.71 -0.36
CA CYS A 2 3.83 -5.95 -1.01
C CYS A 2 4.39 -4.86 -1.93
N ALA A 3 4.12 -4.95 -3.24
CA ALA A 3 4.66 -4.01 -4.23
C ALA A 3 3.80 -2.73 -4.43
N GLY A 4 2.76 -2.53 -3.62
CA GLY A 4 1.83 -1.42 -3.77
C GLY A 4 0.74 -1.68 -4.82
N HIS A 5 0.24 -0.61 -5.44
CA HIS A 5 -0.86 -0.68 -6.41
C HIS A 5 -0.42 -1.31 -7.74
N ASP A 6 -1.34 -1.98 -8.43
CA ASP A 6 -1.09 -2.50 -9.78
C ASP A 6 -0.99 -1.34 -10.78
N LEU A 7 0.23 -1.07 -11.24
CA LEU A 7 0.50 0.02 -12.17
C LEU A 7 -0.12 -0.19 -13.56
N LYS A 8 -0.35 -1.44 -13.98
CA LYS A 8 -1.02 -1.74 -15.26
C LYS A 8 -2.50 -1.40 -15.17
N GLU A 9 -3.13 -1.75 -14.05
CA GLU A 9 -4.52 -1.38 -13.77
C GLU A 9 -4.68 0.14 -13.70
N MET A 10 -3.76 0.81 -12.97
CA MET A 10 -3.77 2.26 -12.90
C MET A 10 -3.58 2.92 -14.28
N ALA A 11 -2.66 2.40 -15.11
CA ALA A 11 -2.45 2.91 -16.46
C ALA A 11 -3.68 2.68 -17.36
N ALA A 12 -4.33 1.52 -17.27
CA ALA A 12 -5.55 1.22 -18.00
C ALA A 12 -6.69 2.17 -17.59
N ALA A 13 -6.86 2.43 -16.29
CA ALA A 13 -7.85 3.39 -15.80
C ALA A 13 -7.63 4.81 -16.36
N ARG A 14 -6.37 5.25 -16.51
CA ARG A 14 -6.04 6.57 -17.10
C ARG A 14 -6.50 6.71 -18.56
N ALA A 15 -6.65 5.60 -19.29
CA ALA A 15 -7.11 5.59 -20.67
C ALA A 15 -8.65 5.74 -20.80
N GLY A 16 -9.38 5.65 -19.69
CA GLY A 16 -10.83 5.84 -19.66
C GLY A 16 -11.27 7.29 -19.94
N ALA A 17 -12.56 7.47 -20.23
CA ALA A 17 -13.14 8.76 -20.62
C ALA A 17 -12.99 9.86 -19.54
N ASP A 18 -13.01 9.49 -18.27
CA ASP A 18 -12.80 10.40 -17.14
C ASP A 18 -11.32 10.46 -16.69
N ARG A 19 -10.42 9.83 -17.45
CA ARG A 19 -9.00 9.62 -17.13
C ARG A 19 -8.76 8.88 -15.81
N GLY A 20 -9.70 8.02 -15.43
CA GLY A 20 -9.59 7.17 -14.24
C GLY A 20 -9.88 7.89 -12.92
N ARG A 21 -10.44 9.11 -12.94
CA ARG A 21 -10.69 9.90 -11.73
C ARG A 21 -11.55 9.15 -10.71
N ALA A 22 -12.66 8.57 -11.14
CA ALA A 22 -13.55 7.83 -10.23
C ALA A 22 -12.82 6.61 -9.64
N PHE A 23 -12.13 5.85 -10.48
CA PHE A 23 -11.33 4.69 -10.07
C PHE A 23 -10.26 5.08 -9.05
N PHE A 24 -9.41 6.08 -9.33
CA PHE A 24 -8.37 6.50 -8.39
C PHE A 24 -8.92 7.01 -7.07
N ALA A 25 -10.02 7.77 -7.10
CA ALA A 25 -10.65 8.27 -5.89
C ALA A 25 -11.12 7.10 -5.01
N GLU A 26 -11.77 6.09 -5.59
CA GLU A 26 -12.21 4.90 -4.88
C GLU A 26 -11.04 4.07 -4.35
N THR A 27 -10.04 3.77 -5.20
CA THR A 27 -8.87 2.98 -4.82
C THR A 27 -8.10 3.64 -3.67
N PHE A 28 -7.86 4.94 -3.74
CA PHE A 28 -7.13 5.66 -2.68
C PHE A 28 -7.98 5.84 -1.42
N ALA A 29 -9.29 6.03 -1.53
CA ALA A 29 -10.17 6.07 -0.37
C ALA A 29 -10.19 4.72 0.36
N LEU A 30 -10.25 3.60 -0.38
CA LEU A 30 -10.20 2.27 0.19
C LEU A 30 -8.84 1.98 0.85
N CYS A 31 -7.74 2.34 0.17
CA CYS A 31 -6.39 2.19 0.71
C CYS A 31 -6.24 2.99 2.03
N SER A 32 -6.65 4.26 2.04
CA SER A 32 -6.62 5.10 3.24
C SER A 32 -7.46 4.50 4.37
N LYS A 33 -8.66 4.00 4.06
CA LYS A 33 -9.54 3.35 5.04
C LYS A 33 -8.89 2.11 5.65
N LEU A 34 -8.21 1.28 4.85
CA LEU A 34 -7.46 0.12 5.34
C LEU A 34 -6.36 0.56 6.32
N MET A 35 -5.52 1.52 5.93
CA MET A 35 -4.43 1.99 6.79
C MET A 35 -4.95 2.55 8.12
N GLN A 36 -6.02 3.35 8.07
CA GLN A 36 -6.67 3.87 9.28
C GLN A 36 -7.29 2.77 10.14
N ALA A 37 -7.80 1.69 9.54
CA ALA A 37 -8.34 0.56 10.28
C ALA A 37 -7.25 -0.22 11.01
N ILE A 38 -6.05 -0.35 10.43
CA ILE A 38 -4.88 -0.95 11.07
C ILE A 38 -4.46 -0.10 12.27
N VAL A 39 -4.22 1.20 12.06
CA VAL A 39 -3.78 2.14 13.12
C VAL A 39 -4.76 2.20 14.29
N ARG A 40 -6.06 2.03 14.05
CA ARG A 40 -7.11 2.09 15.08
C ARG A 40 -7.49 0.72 15.64
N HIS A 41 -6.81 -0.35 15.24
CA HIS A 41 -7.17 -1.69 15.66
C HIS A 41 -6.89 -1.86 17.16
N PRO A 42 -7.81 -2.42 17.97
CA PRO A 42 -7.61 -2.58 19.41
C PRO A 42 -6.60 -3.67 19.78
N LYS A 43 -6.07 -4.40 18.81
CA LYS A 43 -5.04 -5.43 19.00
C LYS A 43 -3.79 -5.06 18.22
N PRO A 44 -2.59 -5.43 18.70
CA PRO A 44 -1.36 -5.22 17.95
C PRO A 44 -1.42 -5.89 16.57
N VAL A 45 -1.06 -5.14 15.54
CA VAL A 45 -0.89 -5.62 14.17
C VAL A 45 0.60 -5.72 13.87
N ILE A 46 1.05 -6.92 13.52
CA ILE A 46 2.46 -7.21 13.23
C ILE A 46 2.59 -7.51 11.74
N ALA A 47 3.47 -6.79 11.05
CA ALA A 47 3.90 -7.11 9.70
C ALA A 47 5.15 -7.98 9.76
N GLU A 48 5.10 -9.16 9.15
CA GLU A 48 6.27 -9.99 8.84
C GLU A 48 6.64 -9.77 7.38
N ILE A 49 7.79 -9.16 7.15
CA ILE A 49 8.26 -8.78 5.83
C ILE A 49 9.33 -9.79 5.43
N ASP A 50 9.00 -10.57 4.40
CA ASP A 50 9.96 -11.36 3.64
C ASP A 50 9.88 -10.94 2.17
N GLY A 51 10.92 -10.26 1.70
CA GLY A 51 10.98 -9.62 0.38
C GLY A 51 10.52 -8.16 0.33
N VAL A 52 10.23 -7.66 -0.88
CA VAL A 52 10.07 -6.21 -1.10
C VAL A 52 8.73 -5.66 -0.60
N ALA A 53 8.78 -4.52 0.08
CA ALA A 53 7.69 -3.58 0.35
C ALA A 53 7.99 -2.26 -0.38
N THR A 54 7.10 -1.78 -1.25
CA THR A 54 7.33 -0.51 -1.97
C THR A 54 6.06 0.33 -2.14
N ALA A 55 6.20 1.65 -2.24
CA ALA A 55 5.11 2.62 -2.36
C ALA A 55 4.02 2.40 -1.29
N ALA A 56 2.78 2.10 -1.69
CA ALA A 56 1.69 1.77 -0.75
C ALA A 56 1.96 0.52 0.11
N GLY A 57 2.86 -0.37 -0.32
CA GLY A 57 3.36 -1.47 0.51
C GLY A 57 4.20 -1.00 1.70
N CYS A 58 5.00 0.07 1.54
CA CYS A 58 5.69 0.70 2.67
C CYS A 58 4.70 1.40 3.61
N GLN A 59 3.66 2.03 3.07
CA GLN A 59 2.59 2.63 3.87
C GLN A 59 1.87 1.56 4.71
N LEU A 60 1.64 0.37 4.15
CA LEU A 60 1.05 -0.75 4.87
C LEU A 60 1.93 -1.16 6.06
N VAL A 61 3.23 -1.38 5.84
CA VAL A 61 4.17 -1.73 6.91
C VAL A 61 4.21 -0.64 7.98
N ALA A 62 4.26 0.63 7.58
CA ALA A 62 4.30 1.77 8.48
C ALA A 62 3.00 1.99 9.28
N SER A 63 1.90 1.37 8.86
CA SER A 63 0.64 1.45 9.59
C SER A 63 0.55 0.41 10.72
N CYS A 64 1.37 -0.64 10.68
CA CYS A 64 1.43 -1.69 11.70
C CYS A 64 2.17 -1.23 12.96
N ASP A 65 1.88 -1.85 14.10
CA ASP A 65 2.53 -1.56 15.38
C ASP A 65 3.97 -2.07 15.45
N LEU A 66 4.24 -3.20 14.79
CA LEU A 66 5.57 -3.81 14.71
C LEU A 66 5.81 -4.35 13.30
N ALA A 67 7.02 -4.11 12.80
CA ALA A 67 7.53 -4.70 11.57
C ALA A 67 8.72 -5.61 11.90
N ILE A 68 8.64 -6.86 11.47
CA ILE A 68 9.72 -7.85 11.57
C ILE A 68 10.24 -8.07 10.15
N ALA A 69 11.52 -7.79 9.93
CA ALA A 69 12.15 -7.87 8.62
C ALA A 69 13.22 -8.98 8.58
N THR A 70 13.25 -9.71 7.47
CA THR A 70 14.36 -10.62 7.11
C THR A 70 15.51 -9.86 6.42
N PRO A 71 16.72 -10.42 6.32
CA PRO A 71 17.79 -9.86 5.49
C PRO A 71 17.41 -9.66 4.01
N GLU A 72 16.41 -10.39 3.52
CA GLU A 72 15.87 -10.31 2.17
C GLU A 72 14.82 -9.18 2.00
N SER A 73 14.45 -8.52 3.10
CA SER A 73 13.49 -7.41 3.09
C SER A 73 14.07 -6.18 2.40
N GLY A 74 13.31 -5.62 1.46
CA GLY A 74 13.64 -4.38 0.78
C GLY A 74 12.51 -3.36 0.94
N PHE A 75 12.85 -2.11 1.23
CA PHE A 75 11.88 -1.03 1.40
C PHE A 75 12.20 0.11 0.45
N ALA A 76 11.20 0.62 -0.26
CA ALA A 76 11.36 1.77 -1.15
C ALA A 76 10.09 2.63 -1.21
N THR A 77 10.27 3.93 -1.35
CA THR A 77 9.21 4.86 -1.75
C THR A 77 9.63 5.49 -3.07
N PRO A 78 9.40 4.81 -4.20
CA PRO A 78 9.65 5.38 -5.51
C PRO A 78 8.75 6.61 -5.65
N ASP A 79 9.30 7.71 -6.15
CA ASP A 79 8.60 8.96 -6.45
C ASP A 79 8.16 9.83 -5.24
N VAL A 80 8.99 9.92 -4.18
CA VAL A 80 9.04 11.11 -3.31
C VAL A 80 10.12 12.09 -3.74
#